data_AF-A0A9P7G0D4-F1
#
_entry.id   AF-A0A9P7G0D4-F1
#
_cell.length_a   1.000
_cell.length_b   1.000
_cell.length_c   1.000
_cell.angle_alpha   90.00
_cell.angle_beta   90.00
_cell.angle_gamma   90.00
#
_symmetry.space_group_name_H-M   'P 1'
#
loop_
_entity.id
_entity.type
_entity.pdbx_description
1 polymer ?
#
loop_
_entity_poly.entity_id
_entity_poly.type
_entity_poly.pdbx_seq_one_letter_code
_entity_poly.pdbx_strand_id
1 'polypeptide(L)'
;NWIFWPFEADQPAAAAHVTENLKAGFELLEVRTGLGLQRLHRNGKTPTGTPEAVVEEIRAVVDAARGEEGEKLRKNAEKLKEAFAAAWEDGGAAKVELRHFLDKYA
;
A
#
# COMPACT_ATOMS: atom_id res chain seq x y z
N ASN A 1 9.22 1.11 7.50
CA ASN A 1 8.35 1.59 6.40
C ASN A 1 7.79 0.39 5.70
N TRP A 2 6.55 0.48 5.25
CA TRP A 2 5.86 -0.61 4.58
C TRP A 2 6.33 -0.65 3.12
N ILE A 3 6.83 -1.81 2.68
CA ILE A 3 7.25 -2.04 1.29
C ILE A 3 6.36 -3.15 0.75
N PHE A 4 5.54 -2.82 -0.22
CA PHE A 4 4.62 -3.75 -0.85
C PHE A 4 5.32 -4.53 -1.96
N TRP A 5 5.17 -5.85 -1.92
CA TRP A 5 5.65 -6.78 -2.95
C TRP A 5 4.43 -7.42 -3.64
N PRO A 6 3.78 -6.72 -4.59
CA PRO A 6 2.59 -7.22 -5.25
C PRO A 6 2.94 -8.13 -6.43
N PHE A 7 2.55 -9.40 -6.38
CA PHE A 7 2.80 -10.35 -7.47
C PHE A 7 1.56 -11.13 -7.91
N GLU A 8 0.45 -11.06 -7.17
CA GLU A 8 -0.76 -11.84 -7.48
C GLU A 8 -2.07 -11.13 -7.10
N ALA A 9 -3.17 -11.55 -7.74
CA ALA A 9 -4.55 -11.18 -7.42
C ALA A 9 -4.77 -9.66 -7.32
N ASP A 10 -5.33 -9.20 -6.21
CA ASP A 10 -5.66 -7.81 -5.92
C ASP A 10 -4.50 -7.03 -5.29
N GLN A 11 -3.36 -7.69 -4.99
CA GLN A 11 -2.21 -7.06 -4.38
C GLN A 11 -1.71 -5.82 -5.16
N PRO A 12 -1.63 -5.82 -6.52
CA PRO A 12 -1.18 -4.64 -7.27
C PRO A 12 -2.11 -3.43 -7.09
N ALA A 13 -3.41 -3.66 -6.93
CA ALA A 13 -4.40 -2.60 -6.71
C ALA A 13 -4.33 -2.08 -5.26
N ALA A 14 -4.22 -2.99 -4.28
CA ALA A 14 -4.04 -2.62 -2.88
C ALA A 14 -2.73 -1.82 -2.66
N ALA A 15 -1.62 -2.30 -3.23
CA ALA A 15 -0.33 -1.61 -3.18
C ALA A 15 -0.45 -0.20 -3.79
N ALA A 16 -1.08 -0.08 -4.96
CA ALA A 16 -1.29 1.21 -5.61
C ALA A 16 -2.15 2.16 -4.76
N HIS A 17 -3.20 1.66 -4.10
CA HIS A 17 -4.02 2.49 -3.22
C HIS A 17 -3.20 3.04 -2.04
N VAL A 18 -2.39 2.19 -1.39
CA VAL A 18 -1.59 2.60 -0.23
C VAL A 18 -0.49 3.59 -0.62
N THR A 19 0.14 3.41 -1.78
CA THR A 19 1.25 4.27 -2.22
C THR A 19 0.78 5.58 -2.83
N GLU A 20 -0.22 5.57 -3.71
CA GLU A 20 -0.67 6.77 -4.43
C GLU A 20 -1.62 7.62 -3.59
N ASN A 21 -2.62 7.00 -2.97
CA ASN A 21 -3.71 7.72 -2.32
C ASN A 21 -3.40 7.97 -0.84
N LEU A 22 -3.00 6.93 -0.12
CA LEU A 22 -2.73 7.03 1.31
C LEU A 22 -1.32 7.53 1.63
N LYS A 23 -0.40 7.44 0.65
CA LYS A 23 1.00 7.88 0.77
C LYS A 23 1.66 7.33 2.03
N ALA A 24 1.49 6.03 2.28
CA ALA A 24 1.89 5.39 3.53
C ALA A 24 2.86 4.19 3.34
N GLY A 25 3.37 3.99 2.13
CA GLY A 25 4.33 2.93 1.85
C GLY A 25 4.99 3.08 0.48
N PHE A 26 5.94 2.19 0.22
CA PHE A 26 6.61 2.02 -1.07
C PHE A 26 6.05 0.79 -1.79
N GLU A 27 6.16 0.76 -3.10
CA GLU A 27 5.71 -0.37 -3.92
C GLU A 27 6.85 -0.81 -4.83
N LEU A 28 7.09 -2.12 -4.86
CA LEU A 28 7.97 -2.76 -5.83
C LEU A 28 7.17 -3.05 -7.10
N LEU A 29 7.60 -2.51 -8.23
CA LEU A 29 6.95 -2.70 -9.53
C LEU A 29 7.64 -3.78 -10.34
N GLU A 30 8.95 -3.98 -10.17
CA GLU A 30 9.74 -4.97 -10.93
C GLU A 30 9.44 -6.41 -10.50
N VAL A 31 8.76 -6.60 -9.37
CA VAL A 31 8.31 -7.91 -8.88
C VAL A 31 6.99 -8.39 -9.49
N ARG A 32 6.35 -7.54 -10.29
CA ARG A 32 5.09 -7.88 -10.97
C ARG A 32 5.35 -8.90 -12.09
N THR A 33 4.30 -9.62 -12.45
CA THR A 33 4.37 -10.67 -13.48
C THR A 33 3.19 -10.57 -14.45
N GLY A 34 3.29 -11.26 -15.60
CA GLY A 34 2.20 -11.32 -16.59
C GLY A 34 1.76 -9.95 -17.07
N LEU A 35 0.45 -9.65 -16.98
CA LEU A 35 -0.11 -8.35 -17.35
C LEU A 35 0.42 -7.19 -16.48
N GLY A 36 0.99 -7.48 -15.31
CA GLY A 36 1.58 -6.50 -14.41
C GLY A 36 2.85 -5.82 -14.94
N LEU A 37 3.47 -6.37 -15.99
CA LEU A 37 4.63 -5.78 -16.70
C LEU A 37 4.24 -4.77 -17.78
N GLN A 38 2.94 -4.58 -18.03
CA GLN A 38 2.48 -3.52 -18.93
C GLN A 38 2.66 -2.14 -18.30
N ARG A 39 2.66 -1.11 -19.15
CA ARG A 39 2.79 0.29 -18.72
C ARG A 39 1.71 0.65 -17.69
N LEU A 40 2.14 1.10 -16.52
CA LEU A 40 1.27 1.64 -15.50
C LEU A 40 0.80 3.04 -15.89
N HIS A 41 -0.48 3.21 -16.16
CA HIS A 41 -1.04 4.51 -16.55
C HIS A 41 -0.89 5.60 -15.48
N ARG A 42 -0.86 5.24 -14.19
CA ARG A 42 -0.79 6.20 -13.07
C ARG A 42 0.52 6.97 -12.98
N ASN A 43 1.64 6.38 -13.40
CA ASN A 43 2.97 6.99 -13.27
C ASN A 43 3.85 6.81 -14.52
N GLY A 44 3.31 6.20 -15.57
CA GLY A 44 3.95 6.00 -16.86
C GLY A 44 5.06 4.95 -16.88
N LYS A 45 5.40 4.31 -15.75
CA LYS A 45 6.44 3.28 -15.65
C LYS A 45 6.02 2.00 -16.37
N THR A 46 6.98 1.29 -16.94
CA THR A 46 6.80 -0.05 -17.53
C THR A 46 7.86 -0.95 -16.91
N PRO A 47 7.50 -1.86 -16.00
CA PRO A 47 8.47 -2.75 -15.36
C PRO A 47 9.05 -3.72 -16.38
N THR A 48 10.33 -4.04 -16.25
CA THR A 48 10.99 -5.03 -17.11
C THR A 48 10.86 -6.44 -16.55
N GLY A 49 10.70 -6.57 -15.23
CA GLY A 49 10.54 -7.85 -14.55
C GLY A 49 11.82 -8.69 -14.49
N THR A 50 12.99 -8.09 -14.73
CA THR A 50 14.27 -8.82 -14.69
C THR A 50 14.82 -8.90 -13.27
N PRO A 51 15.57 -9.97 -12.91
CA PRO A 51 16.21 -10.07 -11.61
C PRO A 51 17.10 -8.87 -11.27
N GLU A 52 17.80 -8.32 -12.26
CA GLU A 52 18.66 -7.14 -12.11
C GLU A 52 17.83 -5.90 -11.75
N ALA A 53 16.71 -5.67 -12.45
CA ALA A 53 15.82 -4.56 -12.18
C ALA A 53 15.18 -4.65 -10.78
N VAL A 54 14.81 -5.86 -10.35
CA VAL A 54 14.33 -6.10 -8.98
C VAL A 54 15.39 -5.72 -7.94
N VAL A 55 16.65 -6.11 -8.15
CA VAL A 55 17.75 -5.78 -7.23
C VAL A 55 17.99 -4.26 -7.17
N GLU A 56 17.98 -3.59 -8.32
CA GLU A 56 18.13 -2.13 -8.40
C GLU A 56 16.98 -1.40 -7.70
N GLU A 57 15.73 -1.80 -7.96
CA GLU A 57 14.55 -1.22 -7.32
C GLU A 57 14.57 -1.39 -5.80
N ILE A 58 14.89 -2.59 -5.31
CA ILE A 58 14.95 -2.88 -3.87
C ILE A 58 16.00 -1.98 -3.19
N ARG A 59 17.19 -1.81 -3.78
CA ARG A 59 18.22 -0.93 -3.21
C ARG A 59 17.73 0.51 -3.13
N ALA A 60 17.18 1.03 -4.22
CA ALA A 60 16.66 2.39 -4.27
C ALA A 60 15.54 2.62 -3.23
N VAL A 61 14.60 1.67 -3.10
CA VAL A 61 13.51 1.75 -2.12
C VAL A 61 14.03 1.66 -0.69
N VAL A 62 15.01 0.80 -0.40
CA VAL A 62 15.60 0.69 0.95
C VAL A 62 16.32 1.97 1.33
N ASP A 63 17.07 2.58 0.41
CA ASP A 63 17.75 3.85 0.65
C ASP A 63 16.75 4.99 0.87
N ALA A 64 15.72 5.10 0.03
CA ALA A 64 14.63 6.07 0.19
C ALA A 64 13.88 5.88 1.52
N ALA A 65 13.66 4.64 1.92
CA ALA A 65 13.01 4.30 3.19
C ALA A 65 13.84 4.74 4.42
N ARG A 66 15.16 4.85 4.30
CA ARG A 66 16.02 5.36 5.38
C ARG A 66 16.12 6.88 5.39
N GLY A 67 15.74 7.55 4.31
CA GLY A 67 15.77 8.99 4.17
C GLY A 67 14.45 9.69 4.55
N GLU A 68 14.39 10.97 4.16
CA GLU A 68 13.28 11.89 4.45
C GLU A 68 11.93 11.38 3.87
N GLU A 69 11.96 10.75 2.70
CA GLU A 69 10.76 10.14 2.11
C GLU A 69 10.19 9.06 3.01
N GLY A 70 11.05 8.17 3.51
CA GLY A 70 10.67 7.15 4.46
C GLY A 70 10.04 7.70 5.75
N GLU A 71 10.57 8.79 6.29
CA GLU A 71 10.00 9.46 7.46
C GLU A 71 8.59 10.02 7.18
N LYS A 72 8.40 10.64 6.00
CA LYS A 72 7.09 11.17 5.57
C LYS A 72 6.06 10.06 5.47
N LEU A 73 6.39 8.96 4.81
CA LEU A 73 5.49 7.81 4.66
C LEU A 73 5.15 7.17 6.02
N ARG A 74 6.11 7.09 6.95
CA ARG A 74 5.88 6.57 8.30
C ARG A 74 4.91 7.45 9.09
N LYS A 75 5.05 8.77 9.02
CA LYS A 75 4.10 9.71 9.65
C LYS A 75 2.68 9.52 9.12
N ASN A 76 2.52 9.28 7.82
CA ASN A 76 1.21 9.00 7.25
C ASN A 76 0.67 7.64 7.70
N ALA A 77 1.51 6.61 7.79
CA ALA A 77 1.11 5.31 8.31
C ALA A 77 0.64 5.36 9.78
N GLU A 78 1.29 6.16 10.64
CA GLU A 78 0.82 6.36 12.02
C GLU A 78 -0.56 7.06 12.06
N LYS A 79 -0.80 8.05 11.21
CA LYS A 79 -2.14 8.67 11.10
C LYS A 79 -3.21 7.67 10.67
N LEU A 80 -2.89 6.77 9.74
CA LEU A 80 -3.82 5.71 9.35
C LEU A 80 -4.12 4.78 10.53
N LYS A 81 -3.09 4.36 11.27
CA LYS A 81 -3.25 3.52 12.45
C LYS A 81 -4.17 4.18 13.49
N GLU A 82 -3.98 5.46 13.77
CA GLU A 82 -4.86 6.22 14.67
C GLU A 82 -6.31 6.25 14.16
N ALA A 83 -6.51 6.51 12.86
CA ALA A 83 -7.84 6.51 12.25
C ALA A 83 -8.52 5.12 12.30
N PHE A 84 -7.78 4.05 12.04
CA PHE A 84 -8.29 2.68 12.15
C PHE A 84 -8.68 2.33 13.58
N ALA A 85 -7.86 2.69 14.57
CA ALA A 85 -8.21 2.50 15.97
C ALA A 85 -9.51 3.23 16.32
N ALA A 86 -9.59 4.53 16.00
CA ALA A 86 -10.78 5.34 16.26
C ALA A 86 -12.06 4.81 15.59
N ALA A 87 -11.95 4.22 14.40
CA ALA A 87 -13.10 3.62 13.73
C ALA A 87 -13.71 2.42 14.49
N TRP A 88 -12.93 1.74 15.33
CA TRP A 88 -13.34 0.57 16.11
C TRP A 88 -13.63 0.85 17.59
N GLU A 89 -13.33 2.06 18.07
CA GLU A 89 -13.72 2.51 19.41
C GLU A 89 -15.25 2.55 19.61
N ASP A 90 -15.70 2.73 20.84
CA ASP A 90 -17.13 2.92 21.11
C ASP A 90 -17.66 4.20 20.44
N GLY A 91 -18.73 4.03 19.64
CA GLY A 91 -19.26 5.09 18.78
C GLY A 91 -18.48 5.28 17.47
N GLY A 92 -17.39 4.54 17.26
CA GLY A 92 -16.64 4.51 16.01
C GLY A 92 -17.45 3.89 14.87
N ALA A 93 -17.21 4.39 13.65
CA ALA A 93 -18.01 4.05 12.47
C ALA A 93 -18.08 2.54 12.19
N ALA A 94 -16.95 1.82 12.27
CA ALA A 94 -16.93 0.39 11.99
C ALA A 94 -17.75 -0.41 13.02
N LYS A 95 -17.65 -0.04 14.31
CA LYS A 95 -18.41 -0.69 15.38
C LYS A 95 -19.91 -0.38 15.32
N VAL A 96 -20.26 0.85 14.96
CA VAL A 96 -21.66 1.27 14.75
C VAL A 96 -22.27 0.50 13.58
N GLU A 97 -21.62 0.47 12.43
CA GLU A 97 -22.15 -0.23 11.25
C GLU A 97 -22.23 -1.75 11.46
N LEU A 98 -21.27 -2.34 12.17
CA LEU A 98 -21.35 -3.75 12.54
C LEU A 98 -22.57 -4.03 13.44
N ARG A 99 -22.85 -3.16 14.44
CA ARG A 99 -24.03 -3.31 15.29
C ARG A 99 -25.33 -3.20 14.47
N HIS A 100 -25.43 -2.20 13.59
CA HIS A 100 -26.59 -2.07 12.71
C HIS A 100 -26.81 -3.31 11.83
N PHE A 101 -25.73 -3.90 11.31
CA PHE A 101 -25.80 -5.14 10.56
C PHE A 101 -26.34 -6.30 11.41
N LEU A 102 -25.82 -6.47 12.62
CA LEU A 102 -26.26 -7.53 13.54
C LEU A 102 -27.72 -7.34 13.98
N ASP A 103 -28.13 -6.13 14.34
CA ASP A 103 -29.51 -5.84 14.74
C ASP A 103 -30.53 -6.15 13.62
N LYS A 104 -30.09 -6.10 12.36
CA LYS A 104 -30.95 -6.38 11.20
C LYS A 104 -31.00 -7.86 10.82
N TYR A 105 -29.95 -8.63 11.10
CA TYR A 105 -29.75 -9.96 10.49
C TYR A 105 -29.36 -11.09 11.45
N ALA A 106 -29.07 -10.80 12.72
CA ALA A 106 -28.84 -11.80 13.76
C ALA A 106 -30.15 -12.11 14.52
#